data_AF-A0A2V9NYW0-F1
#
_entry.id   AF-A0A2V9NYW0-F1
#
_cell.length_a   1.000
_cell.length_b   1.000
_cell.length_c   1.000
_cell.angle_alpha   90.00
_cell.angle_beta   90.00
_cell.angle_gamma   90.00
#
_symmetry.space_group_name_H-M   'P 1'
#
loop_
_entity.id
_entity.type
_entity.pdbx_description
1 polymer ?
#
loop_
_entity_poly.entity_id
_entity_poly.type
_entity_poly.pdbx_seq_one_letter_code
_entity_poly.pdbx_strand_id
1 'polypeptide(L)'
;METKYLPFDIRLWQSAVGMFLRSNNRKKDGKDHRYFSIVENHRLASSKTVQRTVLYLGEINDQQQAAWRKTLSVFDEEQQEYANLSLFPDDREIPADAVDSLQVKVSGLELRRPRVFGSC
;
A
#
# COMPACT_ATOMS: atom_id res chain seq x y z
N MET A 1 26.36 -5.72 45.97
CA MET A 1 26.74 -5.16 44.65
C MET A 1 26.24 -6.19 43.65
N GLU A 2 24.99 -6.07 43.23
CA GLU A 2 24.29 -7.14 42.50
C GLU A 2 23.44 -6.47 41.42
N THR A 3 23.91 -6.61 40.18
CA THR A 3 23.31 -5.97 39.01
C THR A 3 22.10 -6.79 38.57
N LYS A 4 20.93 -6.16 38.62
CA LYS A 4 19.64 -6.77 38.27
C LYS A 4 19.57 -7.12 36.78
N TYR A 5 19.04 -8.31 36.51
CA TYR A 5 18.54 -8.78 35.22
C TYR A 5 17.67 -7.76 34.49
N LEU A 6 17.74 -7.72 33.16
CA LEU A 6 16.57 -8.05 32.31
C LEU A 6 17.06 -8.59 30.95
N PRO A 7 16.57 -9.77 30.49
CA PRO A 7 16.78 -10.22 29.12
C PRO A 7 16.01 -9.31 28.17
N PHE A 8 16.69 -8.79 27.15
CA PHE A 8 16.05 -8.16 25.99
C PHE A 8 15.22 -9.25 25.27
N ASP A 9 13.95 -9.37 25.65
CA ASP A 9 13.04 -10.33 25.05
C ASP A 9 12.68 -9.88 23.63
N ILE A 10 13.28 -10.57 22.66
CA ILE A 10 13.08 -10.40 21.21
C ILE A 10 11.62 -10.72 20.80
N ARG A 11 10.76 -11.22 21.71
CA ARG A 11 9.36 -11.57 21.44
C ARG A 11 8.34 -10.44 21.62
N LEU A 12 8.75 -9.22 21.96
CA LEU A 12 7.85 -8.06 22.15
C LEU A 12 7.69 -7.15 20.92
N TRP A 13 8.30 -7.50 19.78
CA TRP A 13 8.21 -6.71 18.53
C TRP A 13 7.03 -7.06 17.61
N GLN A 14 6.14 -7.96 18.03
CA GLN A 14 4.80 -8.06 17.42
C GLN A 14 3.87 -6.99 17.99
N SER A 15 4.31 -5.72 17.91
CA SER A 15 3.35 -4.63 17.95
C SER A 15 2.60 -4.70 16.63
N ALA A 16 1.47 -5.41 16.61
CA ALA A 16 0.52 -5.41 15.51
C ALA A 16 0.00 -3.98 15.34
N VAL A 17 0.77 -3.21 14.62
CA VAL A 17 0.54 -1.82 14.34
C VAL A 17 0.52 -1.75 12.82
N GLY A 18 -0.68 -1.75 12.27
CA GLY A 18 -0.94 -2.05 10.86
C GLY A 18 -0.10 -1.19 9.92
N MET A 19 0.57 -1.84 8.96
CA MET A 19 1.20 -1.17 7.84
C MET A 19 0.17 -0.99 6.72
N PHE A 20 0.11 0.21 6.15
CA PHE A 20 -0.89 0.54 5.14
C PHE A 20 -0.29 1.45 4.07
N LEU A 21 -0.97 1.48 2.93
CA LEU A 21 -0.64 2.38 1.84
C LEU A 21 -1.16 3.79 2.14
N ARG A 22 -0.29 4.79 2.01
CA ARG A 22 -0.65 6.20 2.07
C ARG A 22 -0.44 6.86 0.72
N SER A 23 -1.46 7.53 0.20
CA SER A 23 -1.30 8.50 -0.89
C SER A 23 -1.00 9.88 -0.33
N ASN A 24 -0.08 10.60 -0.97
CA ASN A 24 0.21 11.99 -0.70
C ASN A 24 0.17 12.78 -2.01
N ASN A 25 -0.18 14.06 -1.91
CA ASN A 25 -0.21 14.97 -3.04
C ASN A 25 0.76 16.13 -2.79
N ARG A 26 1.51 16.50 -3.83
CA ARG A 26 2.43 17.63 -3.81
C ARG A 26 2.28 18.43 -5.09
N LYS A 27 2.24 19.76 -4.94
CA LYS A 27 2.39 20.69 -6.07
C LYS A 27 3.86 20.86 -6.41
N LYS A 28 4.24 20.58 -7.67
CA LYS A 28 5.59 20.80 -8.19
C LYS A 28 5.49 21.17 -9.68
N ASP A 29 6.24 22.19 -10.09
CA ASP A 29 6.27 22.70 -11.47
C ASP A 29 4.88 23.03 -12.04
N GLY A 30 3.99 23.55 -11.18
CA GLY A 30 2.61 23.90 -11.55
C GLY A 30 1.65 22.72 -11.72
N LYS A 31 2.11 21.47 -11.50
CA LYS A 31 1.30 20.25 -11.59
C LYS A 31 1.13 19.60 -10.23
N ASP A 32 0.01 18.88 -10.06
CA ASP A 32 -0.21 18.02 -8.91
C ASP A 32 0.47 16.66 -9.16
N HIS A 33 1.30 16.24 -8.21
CA HIS A 33 2.01 14.96 -8.22
C HIS A 33 1.50 14.10 -7.08
N ARG A 34 1.04 12.91 -7.41
CA ARG A 34 0.61 11.91 -6.43
C ARG A 34 1.70 10.86 -6.26
N TYR A 35 2.05 10.60 -5.00
CA TYR A 35 2.97 9.52 -4.65
C TYR A 35 2.41 8.63 -3.55
N PHE A 36 2.99 7.45 -3.46
CA PHE A 36 2.59 6.46 -2.48
C PHE A 36 3.75 6.06 -1.57
N SER A 37 3.41 5.80 -0.31
CA SER A 37 4.33 5.26 0.68
C SER A 37 3.66 4.17 1.49
N ILE A 38 4.44 3.18 1.94
CA ILE A 38 4.02 2.30 3.03
C ILE A 38 4.33 3.00 4.35
N VAL A 39 3.35 3.04 5.24
CA VAL A 39 3.44 3.66 6.56
C VAL A 39 3.13 2.63 7.62
N GLU A 40 3.94 2.58 8.67
CA GLU A 40 3.65 1.86 9.89
C GLU A 40 3.10 2.84 10.93
N ASN A 41 2.05 2.44 11.65
CA ASN A 41 1.74 3.10 12.90
C ASN A 41 2.84 2.66 13.94
N HIS A 42 3.09 3.42 14.99
CA HIS A 42 3.97 3.01 16.10
C HIS A 42 3.39 3.57 17.41
N ARG A 43 3.06 2.67 18.34
CA ARG A 43 2.51 3.08 19.65
C ARG A 43 3.64 3.59 20.54
N LEU A 44 3.41 4.74 21.17
CA LEU A 44 4.32 5.36 22.13
C LEU A 44 3.74 5.26 23.54
N ALA A 45 4.58 5.52 24.54
CA ALA A 45 4.13 5.77 25.90
C ALA A 45 3.08 6.89 25.91
N SER A 46 2.21 6.92 26.92
CA SER A 46 1.09 7.88 27.04
C SER A 46 -0.05 7.74 26.01
N SER A 47 -0.31 6.53 25.49
CA SER A 47 -1.42 6.26 24.54
C SER A 47 -1.33 7.03 23.22
N LYS A 48 -0.15 7.58 22.89
CA LYS A 48 0.09 8.27 21.62
C LYS A 48 0.44 7.25 20.55
N THR A 49 0.02 7.50 19.32
CA THR A 49 0.45 6.74 18.15
C THR A 49 1.08 7.71 17.16
N VAL A 50 2.28 7.38 16.69
CA VAL A 50 2.94 8.10 15.59
C VAL A 50 2.92 7.26 14.34
N GLN A 51 3.13 7.89 13.20
CA GLN A 51 3.20 7.23 11.90
C GLN A 51 4.59 7.41 11.32
N ARG A 52 5.19 6.31 10.89
CA ARG A 52 6.53 6.28 10.30
C ARG A 52 6.43 5.74 8.88
N THR A 53 6.99 6.47 7.93
CA THR A 53 7.16 5.96 6.56
C THR A 53 8.25 4.89 6.56
N VAL A 54 7.91 3.69 6.09
CA VAL A 54 8.85 2.56 6.02
C VAL A 54 9.37 2.33 4.61
N LEU A 55 8.58 2.67 3.60
CA LEU A 55 8.98 2.56 2.19
C LEU A 55 8.32 3.66 1.37
N TYR A 56 9.11 4.33 0.54
CA TYR A 56 8.62 5.24 -0.49
C TYR A 56 8.51 4.46 -1.81
N LEU A 57 7.31 4.42 -2.40
CA LEU A 57 7.04 3.65 -3.62
C LEU A 57 7.23 4.47 -4.90
N GLY A 58 7.35 5.79 -4.79
CA GLY A 58 7.51 6.68 -5.93
C GLY A 58 6.26 7.47 -6.31
N GLU A 59 6.48 8.42 -7.22
CA GLU A 59 5.46 9.13 -7.98
C GLU A 59 5.17 8.32 -9.26
N ILE A 60 3.90 8.12 -9.59
CA ILE A 60 3.50 7.62 -10.92
C ILE A 60 3.00 8.83 -11.69
N ASN A 61 3.67 9.17 -12.78
CA ASN A 61 3.22 10.26 -13.65
C ASN A 61 2.13 9.78 -14.63
N ASP A 62 1.40 10.72 -15.24
CA ASP A 62 0.27 10.40 -16.12
C ASP A 62 0.66 9.50 -17.32
N GLN A 63 1.89 9.64 -17.85
CA GLN A 63 2.38 8.81 -18.95
C GLN A 63 2.67 7.37 -18.50
N GLN A 64 3.24 7.17 -17.31
CA GLN A 64 3.45 5.86 -16.70
C GLN A 64 2.12 5.22 -16.32
N GLN A 65 1.14 6.02 -15.91
CA GLN A 65 -0.19 5.54 -15.54
C GLN A 65 -0.93 4.90 -16.72
N ALA A 66 -0.85 5.50 -17.92
CA ALA A 66 -1.42 4.92 -19.13
C ALA A 66 -0.74 3.60 -19.53
N ALA A 67 0.59 3.52 -19.36
CA ALA A 67 1.36 2.31 -19.64
C ALA A 67 1.14 1.19 -18.61
N TRP A 68 0.64 1.52 -17.41
CA TRP A 68 0.39 0.60 -16.31
C TRP A 68 -1.08 0.18 -16.19
N ARG A 69 -1.88 0.30 -17.26
CA ARG A 69 -3.18 -0.41 -17.35
C ARG A 69 -2.92 -1.91 -17.11
N LYS A 70 -3.05 -2.35 -15.87
CA LYS A 70 -2.84 -3.74 -15.47
C LYS A 70 -4.11 -4.48 -15.76
N THR A 71 -4.04 -5.32 -16.78
CA THR A 71 -5.03 -6.35 -17.04
C THR A 71 -4.80 -7.49 -16.06
N LEU A 72 -5.82 -7.85 -15.29
CA LEU A 72 -5.86 -9.02 -14.44
C LEU A 72 -6.68 -10.09 -15.15
N SER A 73 -6.12 -11.30 -15.30
CA SER A 73 -6.94 -12.43 -15.70
C SER A 73 -7.77 -12.88 -14.49
N VAL A 74 -9.09 -12.84 -14.63
CA VAL A 74 -10.06 -13.29 -13.64
C VAL A 74 -10.79 -14.51 -14.19
N PHE A 75 -11.20 -15.41 -13.31
CA PHE A 75 -12.06 -16.52 -13.69
C PHE A 75 -13.53 -16.10 -13.50
N ASP A 76 -14.30 -16.13 -14.58
CA ASP A 76 -15.74 -15.89 -14.57
C ASP A 76 -16.45 -17.20 -14.19
N GLU A 77 -17.05 -17.24 -12.99
CA GLU A 77 -17.73 -18.42 -12.48
C GLU A 77 -19.04 -18.73 -13.23
N GLU A 78 -19.69 -17.75 -13.86
CA GLU A 78 -20.91 -17.98 -14.64
C GLU A 78 -20.59 -18.56 -16.02
N GLN A 79 -19.59 -17.99 -16.69
CA GLN A 79 -19.18 -18.40 -18.03
C GLN A 79 -18.19 -19.58 -18.03
N GLN A 80 -17.64 -19.93 -16.86
CA GLN A 80 -16.63 -20.98 -16.69
C GLN A 80 -15.37 -20.76 -17.55
N GLU A 81 -14.98 -19.50 -17.75
CA GLU A 81 -13.82 -19.11 -18.56
C GLU A 81 -13.01 -17.99 -17.93
N TYR A 82 -11.81 -17.75 -18.45
CA TYR A 82 -10.96 -16.64 -18.02
C TYR A 82 -11.26 -15.39 -18.83
N ALA A 83 -11.55 -14.30 -18.12
CA ALA A 83 -11.70 -12.96 -18.69
C ALA A 83 -10.53 -12.06 -18.26
N ASN A 84 -10.37 -10.95 -18.97
CA ASN A 84 -9.31 -9.97 -18.70
C ASN A 84 -9.96 -8.68 -18.21
N LEU A 85 -9.71 -8.30 -16.96
CA LEU A 85 -10.23 -7.06 -16.39
C LEU A 85 -9.16 -5.99 -16.26
N SER A 86 -9.50 -4.75 -16.61
CA SER A 86 -8.66 -3.59 -16.36
C SER A 86 -8.93 -3.01 -14.97
N LEU A 87 -7.89 -2.87 -14.15
CA LEU A 87 -8.03 -2.31 -12.81
C LEU A 87 -7.81 -0.79 -12.79
N PHE A 88 -8.75 -0.08 -12.17
CA PHE A 88 -8.68 1.36 -11.93
C PHE A 88 -8.81 1.64 -10.42
N PRO A 89 -8.21 2.71 -9.90
CA PRO A 89 -8.46 3.11 -8.51
C PRO A 89 -9.85 3.75 -8.37
N ASP A 90 -10.46 3.58 -7.20
CA ASP A 90 -11.82 4.04 -6.88
C ASP A 90 -12.00 5.57 -6.79
N ASP A 91 -10.90 6.30 -6.70
CA ASP A 91 -10.90 7.76 -6.53
C ASP A 91 -10.90 8.56 -7.84
N ARG A 92 -11.07 7.90 -8.98
CA ARG A 92 -11.18 8.55 -10.29
C ARG A 92 -12.15 7.79 -11.21
N GLU A 93 -12.73 8.52 -12.17
CA GLU A 93 -13.60 7.92 -13.17
C GLU A 93 -12.84 6.93 -14.06
N ILE A 94 -13.53 5.87 -14.45
CA ILE A 94 -13.04 4.93 -15.45
C ILE A 94 -13.14 5.61 -16.82
N PRO A 95 -12.07 5.60 -17.64
CA PRO A 95 -12.13 6.13 -19.01
C PRO A 95 -13.24 5.46 -19.84
N ALA A 96 -13.95 6.23 -20.67
CA ALA A 96 -15.08 5.73 -21.46
C ALA A 96 -14.71 4.66 -22.50
N ASP A 97 -13.43 4.58 -22.89
CA ASP A 97 -12.88 3.57 -23.79
C ASP A 97 -12.52 2.25 -23.08
N ALA A 98 -12.62 2.21 -21.74
CA ALA A 98 -12.24 1.04 -20.97
C ALA A 98 -13.36 -0.01 -21.00
N VAL A 99 -13.06 -1.17 -21.55
CA VAL A 99 -13.92 -2.36 -21.53
C VAL A 99 -13.53 -3.23 -20.35
N ASP A 100 -14.47 -3.99 -19.79
CA ASP A 100 -14.23 -4.99 -18.75
C ASP A 100 -13.39 -4.44 -17.58
N SER A 101 -13.93 -3.42 -16.91
CA SER A 101 -13.18 -2.59 -15.96
C SER A 101 -13.71 -2.70 -14.53
N LEU A 102 -12.80 -2.69 -13.56
CA LEU A 102 -13.11 -2.75 -12.14
C LEU A 102 -12.39 -1.63 -11.39
N GLN A 103 -13.12 -0.97 -10.49
CA GLN A 103 -12.53 -0.03 -9.53
C GLN A 103 -12.08 -0.75 -8.26
N VAL A 104 -10.91 -0.39 -7.76
CA VAL A 104 -10.28 -0.96 -6.57
C VAL A 104 -10.03 0.14 -5.54
N LYS A 105 -10.44 -0.12 -4.30
CA LYS A 105 -10.16 0.75 -3.17
C LYS A 105 -8.71 0.68 -2.73
N VAL A 106 -7.88 1.51 -3.34
CA VAL A 106 -6.42 1.54 -3.08
C VAL A 106 -6.12 1.99 -1.64
N SER A 107 -6.95 2.86 -1.08
CA SER A 107 -6.82 3.34 0.31
C SER A 107 -7.01 2.24 1.37
N GLY A 108 -7.60 1.10 1.00
CA GLY A 108 -7.79 -0.06 1.88
C GLY A 108 -6.62 -1.04 1.87
N LEU A 109 -5.54 -0.77 1.13
CA LEU A 109 -4.42 -1.69 1.03
C LEU A 109 -3.63 -1.75 2.36
N GLU A 110 -3.53 -2.97 2.90
CA GLU A 110 -2.78 -3.28 4.11
C GLU A 110 -1.66 -4.27 3.80
N LEU A 111 -0.48 -4.05 4.39
CA LEU A 111 0.60 -5.03 4.37
C LEU A 111 0.49 -5.90 5.60
N ARG A 112 0.23 -7.19 5.39
CA ARG A 112 0.16 -8.19 6.44
C ARG A 112 1.36 -9.14 6.34
N ARG A 113 1.96 -9.44 7.49
CA ARG A 113 3.15 -10.32 7.60
C ARG A 113 4.28 -9.90 6.64
N PRO A 114 4.69 -8.61 6.63
CA PRO A 114 5.77 -8.17 5.76
C PRO A 114 7.07 -8.88 6.15
N ARG A 115 7.82 -9.36 5.15
CA ARG A 115 9.16 -9.91 5.36
C ARG A 115 10.17 -8.77 5.42
N VAL A 116 11.17 -8.91 6.29
CA VAL A 116 12.29 -7.98 6.34
C VAL A 116 13.09 -8.14 5.05
N PHE A 117 13.40 -7.01 4.41
CA PHE A 117 14.21 -6.99 3.20
C PHE A 117 15.57 -7.66 3.46
N GLY A 118 15.97 -8.63 2.63
CA GLY A 118 17.22 -9.38 2.78
C GLY A 118 17.13 -10.66 3.63
N SER A 119 15.95 -11.03 4.13
CA SER A 119 15.71 -12.38 4.67
C SER A 119 15.51 -13.37 3.51
N CYS A 120 16.63 -13.77 2.89
CA CYS A 120 16.69 -14.84 1.88
C CYS A 120 16.91 -16.20 2.54
#